data_AF-A0A7J6FWP9-F1
#
_entry.id   AF-A0A7J6FWP9-F1
#
_cell.length_a   1.000
_cell.length_b   1.000
_cell.length_c   1.000
_cell.angle_alpha   90.00
_cell.angle_beta   90.00
_cell.angle_gamma   90.00
#
_symmetry.space_group_name_H-M   'P 1'
#
loop_
_entity.id
_entity.type
_entity.pdbx_description
1 polymer ?
#
loop_
_entity_poly.entity_id
_entity_poly.type
_entity_poly.pdbx_seq_one_letter_code
_entity_poly.pdbx_strand_id
1 'polypeptide(L)'
;MSLDASRVPFDDPRYSFDEPRASWDGYLIGRTFSKMPTSSDVNKLAQSFQAQGNKLVEDGEYREALGKWETALLLNPQNAVLHEQKAQILLELGDAWSALKAASRV
;
A
#
# COMPACT_ATOMS: atom_id res chain seq x y z
N MET A 1 54.71 14.24 38.13
CA MET A 1 54.43 13.99 36.71
C MET A 1 54.93 12.60 36.34
N SER A 2 54.05 11.69 35.92
CA SER A 2 54.16 10.92 34.68
C SER A 2 52.92 10.02 34.57
N LEU A 3 52.12 10.24 33.54
CA LEU A 3 50.99 9.38 33.17
C LEU A 3 51.56 8.26 32.31
N ASP A 4 51.48 7.02 32.77
CA ASP A 4 51.57 5.86 31.88
C ASP A 4 50.20 5.15 31.90
N ALA A 5 49.38 5.50 30.92
CA ALA A 5 48.09 4.88 30.68
C ALA A 5 48.31 3.57 29.91
N SER A 6 48.74 2.54 30.64
CA SER A 6 48.76 1.16 30.15
C SER A 6 47.32 0.67 30.00
N ARG A 7 46.86 0.68 28.75
CA ARG A 7 45.59 0.19 28.24
C ARG A 7 45.36 -1.26 28.69
N VAL A 8 44.39 -1.44 29.59
CA VAL A 8 43.88 -2.75 30.01
C VAL A 8 43.32 -3.47 28.78
N PRO A 9 43.79 -4.68 28.41
CA PRO A 9 43.09 -5.48 27.43
C PRO A 9 41.79 -5.98 28.08
N PHE A 10 40.66 -5.57 27.52
CA PHE A 10 39.35 -6.14 27.84
C PHE A 10 39.37 -7.59 27.36
N ASP A 11 39.80 -8.49 28.24
CA ASP A 11 39.55 -9.92 28.14
C ASP A 11 38.10 -10.14 28.59
N ASP A 12 37.17 -10.06 27.65
CA ASP A 12 35.80 -10.56 27.81
C ASP A 12 35.61 -11.69 26.78
N PRO A 13 35.77 -12.95 27.19
CA PRO A 13 35.54 -14.08 26.32
C PRO A 13 34.07 -14.48 26.44
N ARG A 14 33.25 -14.13 25.42
CA ARG A 14 32.10 -14.91 24.86
C ARG A 14 31.09 -14.01 24.13
N TYR A 15 31.50 -13.40 23.03
CA TYR A 15 30.55 -13.15 21.94
C TYR A 15 31.22 -13.53 20.61
N SER A 16 31.22 -14.84 20.33
CA SER A 16 31.51 -15.36 19.00
C SER A 16 30.38 -14.94 18.08
N PHE A 17 30.52 -13.80 17.43
CA PHE A 17 29.79 -13.50 16.20
C PHE A 17 30.46 -14.25 15.03
N ASP A 18 30.49 -15.57 15.13
CA ASP A 18 30.60 -16.47 13.98
C ASP A 18 29.20 -17.02 13.74
N GLU A 19 28.29 -16.11 13.41
CA GLU A 19 27.06 -16.50 12.75
C GLU A 19 27.41 -16.57 11.26
N PRO A 20 27.50 -17.78 10.67
CA PRO A 20 27.65 -17.87 9.22
C PRO A 20 26.41 -17.18 8.67
N ARG A 21 26.60 -16.03 8.01
CA ARG A 21 25.56 -15.44 7.18
C ARG A 21 25.12 -16.56 6.26
N ALA A 22 23.98 -17.17 6.59
CA ALA A 22 23.40 -18.22 5.80
C ALA A 22 23.20 -17.61 4.43
N SER A 23 24.11 -17.92 3.52
CA SER A 23 23.97 -17.60 2.13
C SER A 23 22.70 -18.32 1.70
N TRP A 24 21.67 -17.55 1.43
CA TRP A 24 20.42 -18.09 0.89
C TRP A 24 20.63 -18.63 -0.54
N ASP A 25 21.86 -18.58 -1.08
CA ASP A 25 22.22 -19.05 -2.41
C ASP A 25 22.47 -20.57 -2.50
N GLY A 26 22.19 -21.36 -1.45
CA GLY A 26 22.55 -22.78 -1.38
C GLY A 26 21.44 -23.83 -1.60
N TYR A 27 20.14 -23.49 -1.53
CA TYR A 27 19.09 -24.50 -1.32
C TYR A 27 17.88 -24.49 -2.25
N LEU A 28 17.96 -23.92 -3.47
CA LEU A 28 16.79 -23.87 -4.36
C LEU A 28 17.08 -24.37 -5.79
N ILE A 29 17.63 -25.58 -5.87
CA ILE A 29 17.38 -26.46 -7.01
C ILE A 29 15.94 -26.98 -6.83
N GLY A 30 14.96 -26.37 -7.52
CA GLY A 30 13.68 -27.04 -7.78
C GLY A 30 12.43 -26.58 -7.04
N ARG A 31 12.40 -25.38 -6.44
CA ARG A 31 11.14 -24.74 -6.04
C ARG A 31 11.11 -23.31 -6.52
N THR A 32 10.21 -23.06 -7.48
CA THR A 32 9.78 -21.76 -7.96
C THR A 32 9.78 -20.74 -6.82
N PHE A 33 10.69 -19.76 -6.86
CA PHE A 33 10.55 -18.55 -6.07
C PHE A 33 9.27 -17.88 -6.53
N SER A 34 8.16 -18.20 -5.87
CA SER A 34 6.90 -17.49 -6.03
C SER A 34 7.22 -16.02 -5.80
N LYS A 35 7.22 -15.27 -6.90
CA LYS A 35 7.57 -13.86 -6.98
C LYS A 35 6.96 -13.13 -5.79
N MET A 36 7.80 -12.62 -4.88
CA MET A 36 7.29 -11.71 -3.84
C MET A 36 6.55 -10.58 -4.56
N PRO A 37 5.33 -10.20 -4.10
CA PRO A 37 4.57 -9.15 -4.74
C PRO A 37 5.43 -7.89 -4.77
N THR A 38 5.81 -7.52 -5.98
CA THR A 38 6.64 -6.34 -6.22
C THR A 38 5.78 -5.10 -6.06
N SER A 39 6.41 -3.94 -5.82
CA SER A 39 5.67 -2.67 -5.83
C SER A 39 4.87 -2.49 -7.14
N SER A 40 5.35 -3.01 -8.26
CA SER A 40 4.59 -3.05 -9.51
C SER A 40 3.33 -3.91 -9.46
N ASP A 41 3.31 -5.02 -8.73
CA ASP A 41 2.13 -5.88 -8.59
C ASP A 41 1.04 -5.19 -7.76
N VAL A 42 1.45 -4.49 -6.69
CA VAL A 42 0.54 -3.66 -5.86
C VAL A 42 -0.05 -2.52 -6.68
N ASN A 43 0.76 -1.85 -7.51
CA ASN A 43 0.30 -0.80 -8.41
C ASN A 43 -0.74 -1.31 -9.43
N LYS A 44 -0.49 -2.48 -10.04
CA LYS A 44 -1.47 -3.11 -10.97
C LYS A 44 -2.77 -3.48 -10.25
N LEU A 45 -2.67 -3.97 -9.02
CA LEU A 45 -3.85 -4.29 -8.21
C LEU A 45 -4.66 -3.02 -7.91
N ALA A 46 -4.00 -1.92 -7.53
CA ALA A 46 -4.65 -0.62 -7.34
C ALA A 46 -5.35 -0.13 -8.62
N GLN A 47 -4.69 -0.26 -9.78
CA GLN A 47 -5.28 0.08 -11.08
C GLN A 47 -6.50 -0.79 -11.41
N SER A 48 -6.48 -2.08 -11.06
CA SER A 48 -7.63 -2.98 -11.26
C SER A 48 -8.83 -2.53 -10.41
N PHE A 49 -8.61 -2.20 -9.14
CA PHE A 49 -9.66 -1.64 -8.28
C PHE A 49 -10.18 -0.30 -8.79
N GLN A 50 -9.29 0.58 -9.27
CA GLN A 50 -9.69 1.83 -9.91
C GLN A 50 -10.60 1.58 -11.12
N ALA A 51 -10.21 0.68 -12.03
CA ALA A 51 -10.99 0.37 -13.22
C ALA A 51 -12.35 -0.25 -12.89
N GLN A 52 -12.43 -1.11 -11.86
CA GLN A 52 -13.71 -1.63 -11.35
C GLN A 52 -14.60 -0.52 -10.83
N GLY A 53 -14.05 0.41 -10.03
CA GLY A 53 -14.80 1.55 -9.53
C GLY A 53 -15.31 2.45 -10.65
N ASN A 54 -14.51 2.69 -11.69
CA ASN A 54 -14.94 3.48 -12.86
C ASN A 54 -16.14 2.84 -13.57
N LYS A 55 -16.15 1.52 -13.75
CA LYS A 55 -17.31 0.83 -14.33
C LYS A 55 -18.56 0.96 -13.46
N LEU A 56 -18.41 0.81 -12.15
CA LEU A 56 -19.53 0.99 -11.22
C LEU A 56 -20.10 2.42 -11.25
N VAL A 57 -19.26 3.43 -11.49
CA VAL A 57 -19.75 4.80 -11.74
C VAL A 57 -20.55 4.90 -13.03
N GLU A 58 -20.08 4.30 -14.12
CA GLU A 58 -20.81 4.27 -15.40
C GLU A 58 -22.17 3.58 -15.24
N ASP A 59 -22.25 2.56 -14.38
CA ASP A 59 -23.47 1.84 -14.04
C ASP A 59 -24.38 2.60 -13.03
N GLY A 60 -23.93 3.73 -12.48
CA GLY A 60 -24.65 4.52 -11.48
C GLY A 60 -24.55 3.97 -10.04
N GLU A 61 -23.79 2.91 -9.83
CA GLU A 61 -23.51 2.26 -8.54
C GLU A 61 -22.43 3.03 -7.75
N TYR A 62 -22.66 4.32 -7.54
CA TYR A 62 -21.66 5.23 -6.95
C TYR A 62 -21.17 4.77 -5.56
N ARG A 63 -22.03 4.11 -4.78
CA ARG A 63 -21.70 3.67 -3.42
C ARG A 63 -20.70 2.50 -3.43
N GLU A 64 -20.86 1.57 -4.37
CA GLU A 64 -19.90 0.47 -4.57
C GLU A 64 -18.61 0.96 -5.22
N ALA A 65 -18.71 1.89 -6.17
CA ALA A 65 -17.56 2.52 -6.81
C ALA A 65 -16.62 3.16 -5.79
N LEU A 66 -17.16 3.91 -4.82
CA LEU A 66 -16.40 4.52 -3.75
C LEU A 66 -15.64 3.48 -2.91
N GLY A 67 -16.25 2.33 -2.62
CA GLY A 67 -15.58 1.24 -1.90
C GLY A 67 -14.40 0.67 -2.68
N LYS A 68 -14.55 0.49 -4.00
CA LYS A 68 -13.44 0.05 -4.88
C LYS A 68 -12.31 1.07 -4.92
N TRP A 69 -12.64 2.36 -5.08
CA TRP A 69 -11.63 3.41 -5.07
C TRP A 69 -10.93 3.56 -3.72
N GLU A 70 -11.61 3.32 -2.60
CA GLU A 70 -10.97 3.28 -1.27
C GLU A 70 -9.95 2.14 -1.18
N THR A 71 -10.29 0.94 -1.65
CA THR A 71 -9.30 -0.16 -1.71
C THR A 71 -8.10 0.19 -2.60
N ALA A 72 -8.32 0.87 -3.73
CA ALA A 72 -7.24 1.35 -4.58
C ALA A 72 -6.36 2.42 -3.88
N LEU A 73 -6.96 3.31 -3.11
CA LEU A 73 -6.26 4.33 -2.31
C LEU A 73 -5.48 3.74 -1.14
N LEU A 74 -5.94 2.63 -0.54
CA LEU A 74 -5.16 1.90 0.48
C LEU A 74 -3.85 1.35 -0.09
N LEU A 75 -3.88 0.91 -1.35
CA LEU A 75 -2.70 0.39 -2.05
C LEU A 75 -1.81 1.53 -2.57
N ASN A 76 -2.43 2.61 -3.09
CA ASN A 76 -1.75 3.78 -3.66
C ASN A 76 -2.32 5.09 -3.09
N PRO A 77 -1.92 5.50 -1.87
CA PRO A 77 -2.50 6.66 -1.19
C PRO A 77 -2.21 8.00 -1.86
N GLN A 78 -1.14 8.08 -2.67
CA GLN A 78 -0.73 9.30 -3.39
C GLN A 78 -1.37 9.43 -4.78
N ASN A 79 -2.30 8.55 -5.16
CA ASN A 79 -2.94 8.62 -6.47
C ASN A 79 -3.93 9.80 -6.53
N ALA A 80 -3.48 10.93 -7.07
CA ALA A 80 -4.28 12.14 -7.22
C ALA A 80 -5.55 11.93 -8.05
N VAL A 81 -5.49 11.07 -9.08
CA VAL A 81 -6.63 10.79 -9.96
C VAL A 81 -7.80 10.20 -9.17
N LEU A 82 -7.53 9.28 -8.25
CA LEU A 82 -8.58 8.67 -7.44
C LEU A 82 -9.23 9.66 -6.47
N HIS A 83 -8.46 10.59 -5.92
CA HIS A 83 -9.00 11.67 -5.08
C HIS A 83 -9.90 12.60 -5.88
N GLU A 84 -9.49 12.97 -7.10
CA GLU A 84 -10.29 13.79 -8.02
C GLU A 84 -11.59 13.09 -8.42
N GLN A 85 -11.51 11.83 -8.87
CA GLN A 85 -12.67 11.03 -9.24
C GLN A 85 -13.66 10.90 -8.07
N LYS A 86 -13.16 10.63 -6.86
CA LYS A 86 -13.99 10.57 -5.66
C LYS A 86 -14.68 11.90 -5.36
N ALA A 87 -13.96 13.02 -5.47
CA ALA A 87 -14.53 14.35 -5.26
C ALA A 87 -15.65 14.65 -6.27
N GLN A 88 -15.44 14.35 -7.55
CA GLN A 88 -16.43 14.57 -8.60
C GLN A 88 -17.74 13.81 -8.33
N ILE A 89 -17.66 12.53 -7.97
CA ILE A 89 -18.84 11.72 -7.67
C ILE A 89 -19.56 12.19 -6.41
N LEU A 90 -18.84 12.65 -5.39
CA LEU A 90 -19.45 13.20 -4.19
C LEU A 90 -20.23 14.50 -4.47
N LEU A 91 -19.74 15.33 -5.39
CA LEU A 91 -20.46 16.52 -5.85
C LEU A 91 -21.75 16.13 -6.60
N GLU A 92 -21.65 15.19 -7.55
CA GLU A 92 -22.79 14.71 -8.33
C GLU A 92 -23.88 14.09 -7.44
N LEU A 93 -23.48 13.28 -6.44
CA LEU A 93 -24.39 12.78 -5.43
C LEU A 93 -25.05 13.93 -4.67
N GLY A 94 -24.30 14.94 -4.23
CA GLY A 94 -24.84 16.12 -3.55
C GLY A 94 -25.96 16.82 -4.34
N ASP A 95 -25.75 16.97 -5.64
CA ASP A 95 -26.75 17.55 -6.56
C ASP A 95 -27.95 16.63 -6.76
N ALA A 96 -27.72 15.33 -7.00
CA ALA A 96 -28.78 14.34 -7.17
C ALA A 96 -29.68 14.21 -5.93
N TRP A 97 -29.09 14.15 -4.73
CA TRP A 97 -29.82 14.13 -3.47
C TRP A 97 -30.60 15.42 -3.25
N SER A 98 -30.06 16.56 -3.65
CA SER A 98 -30.74 17.85 -3.56
C SER A 98 -31.97 17.90 -4.49
N ALA A 99 -31.83 17.43 -5.73
CA ALA A 99 -32.93 17.32 -6.68
C ALA A 99 -34.03 16.37 -6.18
N LEU A 100 -33.65 15.21 -5.64
CA LEU A 100 -34.60 14.22 -5.11
C LEU A 100 -35.39 14.74 -3.89
N LYS A 101 -34.75 15.51 -3.00
CA LYS A 101 -35.44 16.20 -1.89
C LYS A 101 -36.39 17.29 -2.38
N ALA A 102 -36.05 18.00 -3.45
CA ALA A 102 -36.94 19.00 -4.02
C ALA A 102 -38.18 18.36 -4.65
N ALA A 103 -38.00 17.24 -5.36
CA ALA A 103 -39.08 16.50 -6.00
C ALA A 103 -40.05 15.82 -5.02
N SER A 104 -39.57 15.43 -3.83
CA SER A 104 -40.39 14.75 -2.81
C SER A 104 -41.15 15.68 -1.86
N ARG A 105 -41.03 17.01 -2.00
CA ARG A 105 -41.73 18.03 -1.20
C ARG A 105 -43.17 18.32 -1.65
N VAL A 106 -43.91 17.31 -2.11
CA VAL A 106 -45.34 17.45 -2.45
C VAL A 106 -46.21 17.39 -1.19
#